data_AF-A0A836LEL7-F1
#
_entry.id   AF-A0A836LEL7-F1
#
_cell.length_a   1.000
_cell.length_b   1.000
_cell.length_c   1.000
_cell.angle_alpha   90.00
_cell.angle_beta   90.00
_cell.angle_gamma   90.00
#
_symmetry.space_group_name_H-M   'P 1'
#
loop_
_entity.id
_entity.type
_entity.pdbx_description
1 polymer ?
#
loop_
_entity_poly.entity_id
_entity_poly.type
_entity_poly.pdbx_seq_one_letter_code
_entity_poly.pdbx_strand_id
1 'polypeptide(L)'
;MGYDSCATCCAVFSLLGIVHLVLFGRMFSEKAISFAIMAVENGWDRDKKAKACYNGAIIYTATLFLSVLTRVYFRRNDAAKAALLHAQHVSELQALLVPPVLMSTGSSQGR
;
A
#
# COMPACT_ATOMS: atom_id res chain seq x y z
N MET A 1 15.63 -5.26 -2.35
CA MET A 1 14.63 -6.09 -1.65
C MET A 1 13.41 -5.22 -1.41
N GLY A 2 12.25 -5.61 -1.96
CA GLY A 2 11.18 -4.69 -2.37
C GLY A 2 10.22 -4.27 -1.26
N TYR A 3 9.95 -2.96 -1.18
CA TYR A 3 8.88 -2.38 -0.37
C TYR A 3 7.51 -3.03 -0.69
N ASP A 4 7.31 -3.50 -1.92
CA ASP A 4 6.14 -4.27 -2.33
C ASP A 4 5.96 -5.58 -1.55
N SER A 5 7.04 -6.30 -1.26
CA SER A 5 6.96 -7.58 -0.53
C SER A 5 6.53 -7.36 0.92
N CYS A 6 7.05 -6.31 1.57
CA CYS A 6 6.69 -5.95 2.94
C CYS A 6 5.25 -5.42 3.03
N ALA A 7 4.84 -4.54 2.12
CA ALA A 7 3.45 -4.05 2.09
C ALA A 7 2.45 -5.19 1.84
N THR A 8 2.82 -6.18 1.02
CA THR A 8 1.95 -7.34 0.74
C THR A 8 1.85 -8.28 1.94
N CYS A 9 2.97 -8.58 2.64
CA CYS A 9 2.91 -9.44 3.81
C CYS A 9 2.13 -8.77 4.97
N CYS A 10 2.32 -7.47 5.20
CA CYS A 10 1.56 -6.70 6.19
C CYS A 10 0.06 -6.67 5.87
N ALA A 11 -0.32 -6.55 4.60
CA ALA A 11 -1.72 -6.59 4.18
C ALA A 11 -2.35 -7.98 4.40
N VAL A 12 -1.65 -9.06 4.05
CA VAL A 12 -2.14 -10.43 4.25
C VAL A 12 -2.26 -10.76 5.74
N PHE A 13 -1.25 -10.42 6.54
CA PHE A 13 -1.31 -10.60 7.99
C PHE A 13 -2.46 -9.81 8.61
N SER A 14 -2.68 -8.57 8.15
CA SER A 14 -3.79 -7.76 8.63
C SER A 14 -5.15 -8.35 8.25
N LEU A 15 -5.32 -8.90 7.05
CA LEU A 15 -6.53 -9.62 6.65
C LEU A 15 -6.81 -10.82 7.55
N LEU A 16 -5.80 -11.67 7.78
CA LEU A 16 -5.95 -12.85 8.63
C LEU A 16 -6.30 -12.46 10.08
N GLY A 17 -5.65 -11.40 10.59
CA GLY A 17 -5.95 -10.82 11.90
C GLY A 17 -7.41 -10.37 12.01
N ILE A 18 -7.90 -9.57 11.05
CA ILE A 18 -9.29 -9.08 11.03
C ILE A 18 -10.28 -10.25 11.06
N VAL A 19 -10.09 -11.24 10.16
CA VAL A 19 -10.99 -12.39 10.07
C VAL A 19 -11.03 -13.16 11.39
N HIS A 20 -9.87 -13.44 12.00
CA HIS A 20 -9.81 -14.14 13.29
C HIS A 20 -10.47 -13.34 14.41
N LEU A 21 -10.18 -12.04 14.51
CA LEU A 21 -10.73 -11.18 15.54
C LEU A 21 -12.25 -11.04 15.43
N VAL A 22 -12.78 -10.91 14.21
CA VAL A 22 -14.22 -10.86 13.98
C VAL A 22 -14.89 -12.20 14.30
N LEU A 23 -14.28 -13.33 13.88
CA LEU A 23 -14.80 -14.66 14.21
C LEU A 23 -14.81 -14.92 15.72
N PHE A 24 -13.72 -14.59 16.43
CA PHE A 24 -13.68 -14.73 17.88
C PHE A 24 -14.65 -13.77 18.58
N GLY A 25 -14.76 -12.52 18.13
CA GLY A 25 -15.74 -11.56 18.66
C GLY A 25 -17.17 -12.08 18.52
N ARG A 26 -17.50 -12.69 17.38
CA ARG A 26 -18.79 -13.33 17.13
C ARG A 26 -19.02 -14.54 18.02
N MET A 27 -18.06 -15.45 18.11
CA MET A 27 -18.17 -16.64 18.97
C MET A 27 -18.34 -16.29 20.46
N PHE A 28 -17.68 -15.24 20.95
CA PHE A 28 -17.89 -14.74 22.31
C PHE A 28 -19.27 -14.10 22.50
N SER A 29 -19.77 -13.37 21.49
CA SER A 29 -21.10 -12.73 21.52
C SER A 29 -22.25 -13.72 21.44
N GLU A 30 -22.12 -14.77 20.63
CA GLU A 30 -23.16 -15.80 20.40
C GLU A 30 -23.12 -16.93 21.43
N LYS A 31 -22.23 -16.84 22.43
CA LYS A 31 -22.11 -17.82 23.53
C LYS A 31 -21.85 -19.25 23.04
N ALA A 32 -21.05 -19.40 21.98
CA ALA A 32 -20.69 -20.70 21.44
C ALA A 32 -20.09 -21.61 22.53
N ILE A 33 -20.49 -22.89 22.53
CA ILE A 33 -20.23 -23.85 23.63
C ILE A 33 -18.72 -23.99 23.91
N SER A 34 -17.88 -24.06 22.87
CA SER A 34 -16.43 -24.18 23.02
C SER A 34 -15.78 -22.98 23.71
N PHE A 35 -16.30 -21.77 23.51
CA PHE A 35 -15.81 -20.56 24.18
C PHE A 35 -16.50 -20.30 25.52
N ALA A 36 -17.69 -20.87 25.75
CA ALA A 36 -18.35 -20.84 27.04
C ALA A 36 -17.57 -21.63 28.09
N ILE A 37 -17.06 -22.81 27.73
CA ILE A 37 -16.22 -23.64 28.62
C ILE A 37 -14.93 -22.88 29.00
N MET A 38 -14.20 -22.38 27.99
CA MET A 38 -13.00 -21.57 28.21
C MET A 38 -13.25 -20.30 29.04
N ALA A 39 -14.39 -19.64 28.83
CA ALA A 39 -14.74 -18.45 29.59
C ALA A 39 -15.04 -18.76 31.06
N VAL A 40 -15.69 -19.89 31.36
CA VAL A 40 -15.93 -20.33 32.73
C VAL A 40 -14.63 -20.75 33.42
N GLU A 41 -13.79 -21.52 32.73
CA GLU A 41 -12.51 -21.99 33.26
C GLU A 41 -11.56 -20.84 33.61
N ASN A 42 -11.52 -19.79 32.79
CA ASN A 42 -10.66 -18.64 33.00
C ASN A 42 -11.33 -17.45 33.71
N GLY A 43 -12.61 -17.57 34.11
CA GLY A 43 -13.37 -16.48 34.74
C GLY A 43 -13.52 -15.24 33.84
N TRP A 44 -13.61 -15.41 32.52
CA TRP A 44 -13.68 -14.30 31.58
C TRP A 44 -15.09 -13.75 31.39
N ASP A 45 -15.18 -12.42 31.43
CA ASP A 45 -16.35 -11.69 30.97
C ASP A 45 -16.41 -11.71 29.44
N ARG A 46 -17.37 -12.49 28.90
CA ARG A 46 -17.53 -12.72 27.46
C ARG A 46 -17.81 -11.42 26.69
N ASP A 47 -18.59 -10.51 27.25
CA ASP A 47 -18.96 -9.26 26.58
C ASP A 47 -17.75 -8.32 26.49
N LYS A 48 -16.94 -8.27 27.55
CA LYS A 48 -15.67 -7.51 27.52
C LYS A 48 -14.67 -8.12 26.53
N LYS A 49 -14.56 -9.45 26.45
CA LYS A 49 -13.67 -10.12 25.49
C LYS A 49 -14.12 -9.92 24.05
N ALA A 50 -15.42 -10.02 23.78
CA ALA A 50 -15.98 -9.71 22.46
C ALA A 50 -15.65 -8.27 22.04
N LYS A 51 -15.85 -7.29 22.94
CA LYS A 51 -15.47 -5.89 22.68
C LYS A 51 -13.96 -5.73 22.42
N ALA A 52 -13.11 -6.43 23.16
CA ALA A 52 -11.68 -6.41 22.93
C ALA A 52 -11.31 -6.98 21.54
N CYS A 53 -11.96 -8.06 21.10
CA CYS A 53 -11.78 -8.63 19.77
C CYS A 53 -12.20 -7.64 18.66
N TYR A 54 -13.36 -6.98 18.81
CA TYR A 54 -13.80 -5.98 17.84
C TYR A 54 -12.88 -4.75 17.81
N ASN A 55 -12.41 -4.27 18.95
CA ASN A 55 -11.42 -3.19 19.01
C ASN A 55 -10.12 -3.59 18.33
N GLY A 56 -9.65 -4.83 18.54
CA GLY A 56 -8.52 -5.38 17.81
C GLY A 56 -8.76 -5.36 16.30
N ALA A 57 -9.93 -5.82 15.83
CA ALA A 57 -10.27 -5.83 14.41
C ALA A 57 -10.24 -4.43 13.79
N ILE A 58 -10.68 -3.40 14.53
CA ILE A 58 -10.60 -1.99 14.09
C ILE A 58 -9.14 -1.56 13.87
N ILE A 59 -8.25 -1.88 14.82
CA ILE A 59 -6.81 -1.56 14.70
C ILE A 59 -6.21 -2.22 13.47
N TYR A 60 -6.48 -3.52 13.27
CA TYR A 60 -6.00 -4.25 12.10
C TYR A 60 -6.58 -3.73 10.78
N THR A 61 -7.82 -3.21 10.80
CA THR A 61 -8.43 -2.56 9.64
C THR A 61 -7.72 -1.25 9.30
N ALA A 62 -7.33 -0.46 10.31
CA ALA A 62 -6.57 0.76 10.10
C ALA A 62 -5.17 0.48 9.52
N THR A 63 -4.45 -0.52 10.03
CA THR A 63 -3.14 -0.91 9.46
C THR A 63 -3.27 -1.46 8.04
N LEU A 64 -4.32 -2.23 7.75
CA LEU A 64 -4.63 -2.67 6.39
C LEU A 64 -4.85 -1.47 5.45
N PHE A 65 -5.66 -0.50 5.87
CA PHE A 65 -5.93 0.70 5.09
C PHE A 65 -4.65 1.48 4.78
N LEU A 66 -3.79 1.69 5.78
CA LEU A 66 -2.48 2.33 5.60
C LEU A 66 -1.58 1.54 4.64
N SER A 67 -1.55 0.21 4.74
CA SER A 67 -0.76 -0.65 3.86
C SER A 67 -1.22 -0.54 2.40
N VAL A 68 -2.53 -0.51 2.17
CA VAL A 68 -3.12 -0.33 0.84
C VAL A 68 -2.82 1.06 0.28
N LEU A 69 -3.01 2.12 1.08
CA LEU A 69 -2.70 3.49 0.67
C LEU A 69 -1.22 3.65 0.30
N THR A 70 -0.34 3.08 1.12
CA THR A 70 1.11 3.09 0.89
C THR A 70 1.45 2.41 -0.45
N ARG A 71 0.82 1.27 -0.74
CA ARG A 71 1.01 0.57 -2.01
C ARG A 71 0.50 1.36 -3.20
N VAL A 72 -0.68 1.99 -3.09
CA VAL A 72 -1.23 2.85 -4.16
C VAL A 72 -0.35 4.07 -4.39
N TYR A 73 0.14 4.68 -3.30
CA TYR A 73 1.02 5.85 -3.35
C TYR A 73 2.33 5.51 -4.06
N PHE A 74 3.03 4.45 -3.64
CA PHE A 74 4.28 4.03 -4.28
C PHE A 74 4.07 3.64 -5.75
N ARG A 75 3.01 2.89 -6.09
CA ARG A 75 2.71 2.56 -7.49
C ARG A 75 2.50 3.80 -8.35
N ARG A 76 1.80 4.83 -7.84
CA ARG A 76 1.60 6.08 -8.56
C ARG A 76 2.88 6.89 -8.68
N ASN A 77 3.68 6.93 -7.62
CA ASN A 77 4.95 7.66 -7.61
C ASN A 77 5.97 7.03 -8.56
N ASP A 78 6.05 5.71 -8.60
CA ASP A 78 6.93 4.97 -9.53
C ASP A 78 6.52 5.19 -10.99
N ALA A 79 5.21 5.19 -11.28
CA ALA A 79 4.70 5.50 -12.61
C ALA A 79 5.03 6.95 -13.04
N ALA A 80 4.87 7.92 -12.13
CA ALA A 80 5.24 9.31 -12.39
C ALA A 80 6.76 9.46 -12.63
N LYS A 81 7.58 8.80 -11.81
CA LYS A 81 9.04 8.81 -11.95
C LYS A 81 9.49 8.17 -13.26
N ALA A 82 8.87 7.07 -13.67
CA ALA A 82 9.13 6.44 -14.97
C ALA A 82 8.77 7.38 -16.13
N ALA A 83 7.63 8.07 -16.07
CA ALA A 83 7.23 9.04 -17.09
C ALA A 83 8.22 10.20 -17.21
N LEU A 84 8.71 10.72 -16.07
CA LEU A 84 9.72 11.78 -16.06
C LEU A 84 11.06 11.32 -16.65
N LEU A 85 11.52 10.11 -16.29
CA LEU A 85 12.75 9.53 -16.85
C LEU A 85 12.66 9.32 -18.36
N HIS A 86 11.51 8.86 -18.87
CA HIS A 86 11.30 8.72 -20.32
C HIS A 86 11.31 10.07 -21.04
N ALA A 87 10.67 11.10 -20.46
CA ALA A 87 10.70 12.45 -21.03
C ALA A 87 12.13 13.01 -21.10
N GLN A 88 12.92 12.80 -20.04
CA GLN A 88 14.33 13.22 -20.02
C GLN A 88 15.16 12.47 -21.07
N HIS A 89 15.04 11.15 -21.15
CA HIS A 89 15.81 10.34 -22.11
C HIS A 89 15.49 10.70 -23.58
N VAL A 90 14.21 10.99 -23.89
CA VAL A 90 13.81 11.46 -25.23
C VAL A 90 14.43 12.83 -25.53
N SER A 91 14.45 13.74 -24.56
CA SER A 91 15.07 15.06 -24.74
C SER A 91 16.58 14.99 -24.98
N GLU A 92 17.30 14.10 -24.28
CA GLU A 92 18.73 13.90 -24.50
C GLU A 92 19.03 13.25 -25.85
N LEU A 93 18.25 12.24 -26.25
CA LEU A 93 18.38 11.65 -27.59
C LEU A 93 18.12 12.68 -28.69
N GLN A 94 17.13 13.55 -28.51
CA GLN A 94 16.83 14.61 -29.48
C GLN A 94 17.96 15.64 -29.55
N ALA A 95 18.59 15.98 -28.42
CA ALA A 95 19.78 16.84 -28.40
C ALA A 95 21.01 16.19 -29.08
N LEU A 96 21.14 14.86 -29.02
CA LEU A 96 22.22 14.11 -29.68
C LEU A 96 21.96 13.85 -31.17
N LEU A 97 20.69 13.69 -31.58
CA LEU A 97 20.31 13.39 -32.98
C LEU A 97 20.15 14.63 -33.86
N VAL A 98 19.98 15.83 -33.30
CA VAL A 98 20.01 17.07 -34.09
C VAL A 98 21.49 17.36 -34.39
N PRO A 99 22.00 17.11 -35.61
CA PRO A 99 23.32 17.63 -35.97
C PRO A 99 23.29 19.14 -35.80
N PRO A 100 24.42 19.81 -35.48
CA PRO A 100 24.46 21.26 -35.42
C PRO A 100 23.92 21.76 -36.77
N VAL A 101 22.71 22.32 -36.75
CA VAL A 101 22.16 23.00 -37.90
C VAL A 101 23.15 24.12 -38.16
N LEU A 102 23.90 23.94 -39.24
CA LEU A 102 24.73 24.94 -39.88
C LEU A 102 24.06 26.30 -39.68
N MET A 103 24.67 27.16 -38.87
CA MET A 103 24.56 28.61 -39.08
C MET A 103 25.19 28.89 -40.45
N SER A 104 24.47 28.53 -41.50
CA SER A 104 24.71 28.92 -42.88
C SER A 104 23.61 29.88 -43.25
N THR A 105 23.80 31.13 -42.86
CA THR A 105 23.19 32.26 -43.56
C THR A 105 24.34 33.09 -44.10
N GLY A 106 24.84 32.68 -45.26
CA GLY A 106 25.49 33.60 -46.18
C GLY A 106 24.44 34.52 -46.80
N SER A 107 24.70 35.82 -46.74
CA SER A 107 24.18 36.89 -47.61
C SER A 107 25.03 38.13 -47.32
N SER A 108 26.17 38.33 -47.99
CA SER A 108 26.31 39.02 -49.28
C SER A 108 25.77 40.45 -49.30
N GLN A 109 26.67 41.44 -49.15
CA GLN A 109 26.69 42.79 -49.76
C GLN A 109 27.79 43.60 -49.04
N GLY A 110 28.82 44.19 -49.64
CA GLY A 110 28.98 44.65 -51.02
C GLY A 110 29.19 46.17 -51.03
N ARG A 111 30.36 46.65 -50.54
CA ARG A 111 31.15 47.81 -51.00
C ARG A 111 32.18 48.22 -49.96
#